data_AF-A0A954VBA0-F1
#
_entry.id   AF-A0A954VBA0-F1
#
_cell.length_a   1.000
_cell.length_b   1.000
_cell.length_c   1.000
_cell.angle_alpha   90.00
_cell.angle_beta   90.00
_cell.angle_gamma   90.00
#
_symmetry.space_group_name_H-M   'P 1'
#
loop_
_entity.id
_entity.type
_entity.pdbx_description
1 polymer ?
#
loop_
_entity_poly.entity_id
_entity_poly.type
_entity_poly.pdbx_seq_one_letter_code
_entity_poly.pdbx_strand_id
1 'polypeptide(L)' 'AALETLRIDGQTRHIPVIMLSASLRDQETALEAGAQFFLTKPYRSHDLLAAIECALDNDRQLRETAK' A
#
# COMPACT_ATOMS: atom_id res chain seq x y z
N ALA A 1 13.48 -7.17 -1.37
CA ALA A 1 13.04 -5.92 -2.05
C ALA A 1 12.57 -4.89 -1.02
N ALA A 2 12.50 -3.59 -1.34
CA ALA A 2 12.20 -2.53 -0.37
C ALA A 2 10.89 -2.74 0.44
N LEU A 3 9.84 -3.25 -0.21
CA LEU A 3 8.57 -3.62 0.45
C LEU A 3 8.76 -4.66 1.55
N GLU A 4 9.56 -5.70 1.30
CA GLU A 4 9.85 -6.73 2.30
C GLU A 4 10.59 -6.13 3.50
N THR A 5 11.57 -5.25 3.26
CA THR A 5 12.31 -4.55 4.32
C THR A 5 11.37 -3.72 5.20
N LEU A 6 10.46 -2.97 4.58
CA LEU A 6 9.48 -2.16 5.32
C LEU A 6 8.50 -3.02 6.11
N ARG A 7 8.20 -4.23 5.64
CA ARG A 7 7.25 -5.14 6.29
C ARG A 7 7.85 -5.88 7.48
N ILE A 8 9.15 -6.16 7.49
CA ILE A 8 9.82 -6.83 8.61
C ILE A 8 10.24 -5.87 9.74
N ASP A 9 10.41 -4.58 9.45
CA ASP A 9 10.76 -3.59 10.47
C ASP A 9 9.52 -3.20 11.29
N GLY A 10 9.59 -3.39 12.62
CA GLY A 10 8.52 -3.07 13.56
C GLY A 10 8.08 -1.61 13.54
N GLN A 11 8.97 -0.68 13.18
CA GLN A 11 8.70 0.75 13.07
C GLN A 11 7.94 1.12 11.80
N THR A 12 8.01 0.30 10.74
CA THR A 12 7.38 0.63 9.45
C THR A 12 6.28 -0.35 9.03
N ARG A 13 6.23 -1.55 9.61
CA ARG A 13 5.26 -2.61 9.24
C ARG A 13 3.79 -2.22 9.32
N HIS A 14 3.49 -1.18 10.09
CA HIS A 14 2.12 -0.69 10.33
C HIS A 14 1.74 0.48 9.40
N ILE A 15 2.67 0.94 8.57
CA ILE A 15 2.43 2.03 7.63
C ILE A 15 1.86 1.43 6.35
N PRO A 16 0.67 1.86 5.88
CA PRO A 16 0.11 1.37 4.62
C PRO A 16 0.97 1.82 3.43
N VAL A 17 1.20 0.91 2.48
CA VAL A 17 2.03 1.15 1.29
C VAL A 17 1.19 1.10 0.02
N ILE A 18 1.32 2.13 -0.82
CA ILE A 18 0.70 2.20 -2.15
C ILE A 18 1.82 2.16 -3.18
N MET A 19 1.80 1.17 -4.07
CA MET A 19 2.80 1.00 -5.12
C MET A 19 2.39 1.73 -6.39
N LEU A 20 3.33 2.47 -7.00
CA LEU A 20 3.13 3.20 -8.25
C LEU A 20 4.11 2.69 -9.31
N SER A 21 3.64 1.99 -10.35
CA SER A 21 4.53 1.42 -11.38
C SER A 21 4.08 1.79 -12.80
N ALA A 22 5.01 1.82 -13.76
CA ALA A 22 4.68 1.92 -15.18
C ALA A 22 4.36 0.55 -15.82
N SER A 23 4.60 -0.55 -15.10
CA SER A 23 4.41 -1.93 -15.58
C SER A 23 3.36 -2.64 -14.74
N LEU A 24 2.40 -3.30 -15.38
CA LEU A 24 1.42 -4.17 -14.71
C LEU A 24 2.02 -5.50 -14.23
N ARG A 25 3.21 -5.87 -14.72
CA ARG A 25 3.85 -7.16 -14.37
C ARG A 25 4.20 -7.25 -12.89
N ASP A 26 4.43 -6.10 -12.26
CA ASP A 26 4.82 -6.04 -10.84
C ASP A 26 3.62 -5.99 -9.90
N GLN A 27 2.39 -5.96 -10.44
CA GLN A 27 1.18 -5.76 -9.64
C GLN A 27 0.97 -6.89 -8.64
N GLU A 28 0.98 -8.14 -9.11
CA GLU A 28 0.76 -9.31 -8.27
C GLU A 28 1.85 -9.43 -7.20
N THR A 29 3.12 -9.35 -7.60
CA THR A 29 4.26 -9.40 -6.68
C THR A 29 4.23 -8.27 -5.64
N ALA A 30 3.84 -7.05 -6.02
CA ALA A 30 3.75 -5.94 -5.07
C ALA A 30 2.64 -6.15 -4.03
N LEU A 31 1.48 -6.64 -4.46
CA LEU A 31 0.35 -6.92 -3.56
C LEU A 31 0.71 -8.06 -2.60
N GLU A 32 1.32 -9.15 -3.09
CA GLU A 32 1.81 -10.26 -2.26
C GLU A 32 2.87 -9.81 -1.24
N ALA A 33 3.80 -8.94 -1.68
CA ALA A 33 4.84 -8.38 -0.82
C ALA A 33 4.27 -7.45 0.28
N GLY A 34 3.02 -7.01 0.18
CA GLY A 34 2.32 -6.26 1.22
C GLY A 34 1.96 -4.83 0.85
N ALA A 35 2.00 -4.47 -0.43
CA ALA A 35 1.34 -3.25 -0.87
C ALA A 35 -0.18 -3.40 -0.70
N GLN A 36 -0.82 -2.36 -0.19
CA GLN A 36 -2.28 -2.33 -0.03
C GLN A 36 -2.97 -1.95 -1.33
N PHE A 37 -2.34 -1.09 -2.12
CA PHE A 37 -2.82 -0.65 -3.42
C PHE A 37 -1.70 -0.64 -4.45
N PHE A 38 -2.07 -0.81 -5.70
CA PHE A 38 -1.18 -0.67 -6.84
C PHE A 38 -1.83 0.24 -7.88
N LEU A 39 -1.14 1.29 -8.31
CA LEU A 39 -1.60 2.20 -9.35
C LEU A 39 -0.60 2.22 -10.50
N THR A 40 -1.11 2.06 -11.70
CA THR A 40 -0.29 2.12 -12.92
C THR A 40 -0.13 3.56 -13.38
N LYS A 41 1.08 3.93 -13.78
CA LYS A 41 1.39 5.22 -14.39
C LYS A 41 1.06 5.20 -15.89
N PRO A 42 0.51 6.29 -16.44
CA PRO A 42 0.04 7.49 -15.74
C PRO A 42 -1.28 7.21 -15.00
N TYR A 43 -1.38 7.67 -13.75
CA TYR A 43 -2.60 7.59 -12.94
C TYR A 43 -3.27 8.97 -12.88
N ARG A 44 -4.57 8.98 -12.59
CA ARG A 44 -5.29 10.23 -12.33
C ARG A 44 -5.14 10.59 -10.85
N SER A 45 -5.09 11.89 -10.53
CA SER A 45 -4.93 12.35 -9.15
C SER A 45 -6.05 11.86 -8.23
N HIS A 46 -7.28 11.69 -8.75
CA HIS A 46 -8.40 11.18 -7.97
C HIS A 46 -8.23 9.70 -7.59
N ASP A 47 -7.64 8.88 -8.47
CA ASP A 47 -7.37 7.46 -8.18
C ASP A 47 -6.38 7.33 -7.03
N LEU A 48 -5.33 8.18 -7.04
CA LEU A 48 -4.34 8.22 -5.97
C LEU A 48 -4.94 8.69 -4.64
N LEU A 49 -5.74 9.75 -4.66
CA LEU A 49 -6.40 10.27 -3.45
C LEU A 49 -7.35 9.23 -2.85
N ALA A 50 -8.17 8.57 -3.68
CA ALA A 50 -9.07 7.51 -3.22
C ALA A 50 -8.31 6.33 -2.60
N ALA A 51 -7.17 5.94 -3.19
CA ALA A 51 -6.33 4.88 -2.64
C ALA A 51 -5.71 5.29 -1.27
N ILE A 52 -5.29 6.55 -1.12
CA ILE A 52 -4.76 7.08 0.15
C ILE A 52 -5.85 7.10 1.22
N GLU A 53 -7.03 7.63 0.91
CA GLU A 53 -8.16 7.69 1.84
C GLU A 53 -8.55 6.29 2.32
N CYS A 54 -8.71 5.34 1.40
CA CYS A 54 -9.04 3.97 1.74
C CYS A 54 -7.93 3.28 2.56
N ALA A 55 -6.66 3.54 2.23
CA ALA A 55 -5.53 2.99 2.97
C ALA A 55 -5.51 3.46 4.43
N LEU A 56 -5.73 4.75 4.66
CA LEU A 56 -5.77 5.34 6.00
C LEU A 56 -6.99 4.89 6.80
N ASP A 57 -8.16 4.76 6.16
CA ASP A 57 -9.36 4.27 6.82
C ASP A 57 -9.20 2.82 7.29
N ASN A 58 -8.65 1.96 6.44
CA ASN A 58 -8.35 0.57 6.79
C ASN A 58 -7.32 0.48 7.94
N ASP A 59 -6.26 1.29 7.90
CA ASP A 59 -5.25 1.32 8.97
C ASP A 59 -5.86 1.77 10.31
N ARG A 60 -6.72 2.79 10.29
CA ARG A 60 -7.45 3.24 11.48
C ARG A 60 -8.32 2.11 12.05
N GLN A 61 -9.10 1.43 11.22
CA GLN A 61 -9.96 0.32 11.65
C GLN A 61 -9.15 -0.83 12.24
N LEU A 62 -8.04 -1.22 11.61
CA LEU A 62 -7.17 -2.28 12.13
C LEU A 62 -6.63 -1.93 13.52
N ARG A 63 -6.21 -0.68 13.73
CA ARG A 63 -5.73 -0.20 15.04
C ARG A 63 -6.84 -0.13 16.10
N GLU A 64 -8.08 0.13 15.70
CA GLU A 64 -9.24 0.10 16.59
C GLU A 64 -9.59 -1.33 17.01
N THR A 65 -9.56 -2.29 16.07
CA THR A 65 -9.85 -3.71 16.36
C THR A 65 -8.75 -4.43 17.16
N ALA A 66 -7.51 -3.93 17.11
CA ALA A 66 -6.38 -4.49 17.84
C ALA A 66 -6.27 -4.02 19.30
N LYS A 67 -7.17 -3.14 19.75
CA LYS A 67 -7.32 -2.71 21.15
C LYS A 67 -8.31 -3.60 21.88
#